data_AF-A0A9Q0NC98-F1
#
_entry.id   AF-A0A9Q0NC98-F1
#
_cell.length_a   1.000
_cell.length_b   1.000
_cell.length_c   1.000
_cell.angle_alpha   90.00
_cell.angle_beta   90.00
_cell.angle_gamma   90.00
#
_symmetry.space_group_name_H-M   'P 1'
#
loop_
_entity.id
_entity.type
_entity.pdbx_description
1 polymer ?
#
loop_
_entity_poly.entity_id
_entity_poly.type
_entity_poly.pdbx_seq_one_letter_code
_entity_poly.pdbx_strand_id
1 'polypeptide(L)' 'GQVSARKGSTVTLECKASGNPVPTIYWFKKDIYSSTTHLSDSSTLILDRVDRHHAGVYQCAADN' A
#
# COMPACT_ATOMS: atom_id res chain seq x y z
N GLY A 1 10.33 -2.93 1.01
CA GLY A 1 10.64 -4.31 1.47
C GLY A 1 9.77 -5.30 0.71
N GLN A 2 10.09 -6.59 0.78
CA GLN A 2 9.27 -7.65 0.17
C GLN A 2 8.37 -8.28 1.24
N VAL A 3 7.09 -8.43 0.94
CA VAL A 3 6.10 -9.12 1.77
C VAL A 3 5.59 -10.33 1.00
N SER A 4 5.49 -11.48 1.65
CA SER A 4 4.94 -12.71 1.07
C SER A 4 3.78 -13.20 1.93
N ALA A 5 2.69 -13.61 1.28
CA ALA A 5 1.45 -13.97 1.96
C ALA A 5 0.83 -15.22 1.33
N ARG A 6 0.10 -16.00 2.14
CA ARG A 6 -0.64 -17.17 1.67
C ARG A 6 -2.02 -16.74 1.18
N LYS A 7 -2.56 -17.43 0.18
CA LYS A 7 -3.93 -17.21 -0.29
C LYS A 7 -4.91 -17.28 0.89
N GLY A 8 -5.82 -16.32 0.98
CA GLY A 8 -6.83 -16.23 2.03
C GLY A 8 -6.36 -15.58 3.33
N SER A 9 -5.07 -15.25 3.47
CA SER A 9 -4.58 -14.49 4.63
C SER A 9 -4.85 -12.99 4.52
N THR A 10 -4.74 -12.28 5.63
CA THR A 10 -4.80 -10.82 5.68
C THR A 10 -3.38 -10.27 5.73
N VAL A 11 -3.09 -9.26 4.89
CA VAL A 11 -1.80 -8.57 4.84
C VAL A 11 -2.00 -7.13 5.28
N THR A 12 -1.18 -6.68 6.22
CA THR A 12 -1.16 -5.30 6.70
C THR A 12 0.15 -4.65 6.29
N LEU A 13 0.07 -3.55 5.54
CA LEU A 13 1.21 -2.72 5.16
C LEU A 13 1.15 -1.41 5.92
N GLU A 14 2.24 -1.03 6.56
CA GLU A 14 2.37 0.24 7.29
C GLU A 14 3.36 1.16 6.57
N CYS A 15 3.02 2.44 6.49
CA CYS A 15 3.89 3.50 6.01
C CYS A 15 3.92 4.63 7.03
N LYS A 16 5.13 5.03 7.42
CA LYS A 16 5.37 6.07 8.42
C LYS A 16 6.18 7.18 7.77
N ALA A 17 5.69 8.40 7.87
CA ALA A 17 6.40 9.60 7.47
C ALA A 17 6.34 10.62 8.60
N SER A 18 7.32 11.52 8.63
CA SER A 18 7.44 12.58 9.63
C SER A 18 7.66 13.91 8.92
N GLY A 19 6.98 14.96 9.37
CA GLY A 19 7.09 16.30 8.82
C GLY A 19 6.37 17.32 9.71
N ASN A 20 6.55 18.61 9.44
CA ASN A 20 5.75 19.68 10.02
C ASN A 20 5.28 20.63 8.88
N PRO A 21 3.97 20.72 8.56
CA PRO A 21 2.86 19.97 9.17
C PRO A 21 2.98 18.44 9.07
N VAL A 22 2.18 17.71 9.84
CA VAL A 22 2.17 16.23 9.79
C VAL A 22 1.69 15.80 8.39
N PRO A 23 2.48 15.00 7.65
CA PRO A 23 2.13 14.67 6.28
C PRO A 23 0.97 13.68 6.21
N THR A 24 0.14 13.82 5.17
CA THR A 24 -0.89 12.84 4.81
C THR A 24 -0.26 11.70 4.03
N ILE A 25 -0.65 10.46 4.35
CA ILE A 25 -0.13 9.25 3.69
C ILE A 25 -1.12 8.75 2.66
N TYR A 26 -0.62 8.39 1.49
CA TYR A 26 -1.38 7.83 0.39
C TYR A 26 -0.81 6.49 -0.04
N TRP A 27 -1.67 5.52 -0.32
CA TRP A 27 -1.30 4.22 -0.86
C TRP A 27 -1.75 4.09 -2.30
N PHE A 28 -0.87 3.48 -3.09
CA PHE A 28 -1.09 3.20 -4.48
C PHE A 28 -0.69 1.77 -4.84
N LYS A 29 -1.42 1.17 -5.79
CA LYS A 29 -0.98 -0.03 -6.50
C LYS A 29 -0.43 0.36 -7.86
N LYS A 30 0.74 -0.16 -8.21
CA LYS A 30 1.30 -0.03 -9.54
C LYS A 30 0.98 -1.29 -10.35
N ASP A 31 0.39 -1.11 -11.52
CA ASP A 31 0.12 -2.21 -12.45
C ASP A 31 1.35 -2.56 -13.30
N ILE A 32 1.22 -3.59 -14.15
CA ILE A 32 2.29 -4.06 -15.05
C ILE A 32 2.66 -3.04 -16.13
N TYR A 33 1.77 -2.08 -16.42
CA TYR A 33 1.95 -1.01 -17.40
C TYR A 33 2.46 0.29 -16.74
N SER A 34 2.84 0.23 -15.46
CA SER A 34 3.23 1.38 -14.64
C SER A 34 2.13 2.41 -14.40
N SER A 35 0.87 2.09 -14.65
CA SER A 35 -0.25 2.90 -14.18
C SER A 35 -0.38 2.77 -12.67
N THR A 36 -0.70 3.88 -12.03
CA THR A 36 -0.81 3.98 -10.58
C THR A 36 -2.27 4.14 -10.20
N THR A 37 -2.79 3.22 -9.39
CA THR A 37 -4.16 3.28 -8.86
C THR A 37 -4.13 3.65 -7.39
N HIS A 38 -4.87 4.69 -7.01
CA HIS A 38 -5.06 5.08 -5.62
C HIS A 38 -5.86 4.02 -4.84
N LEU A 39 -5.47 3.75 -3.60
CA LEU A 39 -6.07 2.73 -2.75
C LEU A 39 -6.60 3.28 -1.41
N SER A 40 -5.86 4.16 -0.74
CA SER A 40 -6.16 4.60 0.62
C SER A 40 -5.38 5.84 1.03
N ASP A 41 -5.93 6.63 1.94
CA ASP A 41 -5.31 7.82 2.57
C ASP A 41 -4.86 7.56 4.02
N SER A 42 -4.77 6.28 4.40
CA SER A 42 -4.37 5.85 5.74
C SER A 42 -2.89 5.50 5.81
N SER A 43 -2.28 5.68 6.99
CA SER A 43 -0.92 5.16 7.27
C SER A 43 -0.82 3.63 7.16
N THR A 44 -1.96 2.93 7.20
CA THR A 44 -2.05 1.47 7.10
C THR A 44 -2.95 1.04 5.94
N LEU A 45 -2.45 0.14 5.10
CA LEU A 45 -3.22 -0.54 4.07
C LEU A 45 -3.47 -2.00 4.47
N ILE A 46 -4.73 -2.40 4.50
CA ILE A 46 -5.14 -3.78 4.83
C ILE A 46 -5.67 -4.45 3.56
N LEU A 47 -5.05 -5.56 3.17
CA LEU A 47 -5.50 -6.43 2.09
C LEU A 47 -6.06 -7.70 2.73
N ASP A 48 -7.37 -7.88 2.70
CA ASP A 48 -8.02 -9.05 3.29
C ASP A 48 -8.19 -10.19 2.28
N ARG A 49 -8.19 -11.42 2.78
CA ARG A 49 -8.36 -12.68 2.02
C ARG A 49 -7.58 -12.68 0.69
N VAL A 50 -6.29 -12.33 0.77
CA VAL A 50 -5.48 -12.07 -0.43
C VAL A 50 -5.38 -13.26 -1.38
N ASP A 51 -5.15 -12.99 -2.65
CA ASP A 51 -4.93 -13.99 -3.68
C ASP A 51 -3.86 -13.54 -4.69
N ARG A 52 -3.68 -14.28 -5.79
CA ARG A 52 -2.68 -13.94 -6.82
C ARG A 52 -2.91 -12.59 -7.51
N HIS A 53 -4.13 -12.06 -7.52
CA HIS A 53 -4.45 -10.78 -8.16
C HIS A 53 -4.04 -9.59 -7.27
N HIS A 54 -3.85 -9.85 -5.97
CA HIS A 54 -3.25 -8.90 -5.03
C HIS A 54 -1.73 -8.83 -5.15
N ALA A 55 -1.07 -9.77 -5.84
CA ALA A 55 0.35 -9.65 -6.11
C ALA A 55 0.64 -8.40 -6.96
N GLY A 56 1.71 -7.68 -6.62
CA GLY A 56 2.10 -6.47 -7.33
C GLY A 56 2.97 -5.55 -6.48
N VAL A 57 3.23 -4.36 -7.03
CA VAL A 57 4.01 -3.32 -6.36
C VAL A 57 3.03 -2.35 -5.69
N TYR A 58 3.19 -2.18 -4.39
CA TYR A 58 2.46 -1.21 -3.59
C TYR A 58 3.42 -0.10 -3.19
N GLN A 59 3.01 1.14 -3.38
CA GLN A 59 3.80 2.33 -3.08
C GLN A 59 3.02 3.21 -2.13
N CYS A 60 3.68 3.67 -1.07
CA CYS A 60 3.16 4.78 -0.27
C CYS A 60 3.84 6.09 -0.67
N ALA A 61 3.09 7.18 -0.62
CA ALA A 61 3.57 8.55 -0.76
C ALA A 61 3.12 9.37 0.45
N ALA A 62 3.88 10.41 0.79
CA ALA A 62 3.56 11.34 1.86
C ALA A 62 3.55 12.75 1.28
N ASP A 63 2.51 13.53 1.58
CA ASP A 63 2.33 14.91 1.12
C ASP A 63 2.05 15.84 2.31
N ASN A 64 2.51 17.09 2.23
CA ASN A 64 2.44 18.06 3.32
C ASN A 64 2.04 19.45 2.82
#